data_AF-A0AAP6CZK7-F1
#
_entry.id   AF-A0AAP6CZK7-F1
#
_cell.length_a   1.000
_cell.length_b   1.000
_cell.length_c   1.000
_cell.angle_alpha   90.00
_cell.angle_beta   90.00
_cell.angle_gamma   90.00
#
_symmetry.space_group_name_H-M   'P 1'
#
loop_
_entity.id
_entity.type
_entity.pdbx_description
1 polymer ?
#
loop_
_entity_poly.entity_id
_entity_poly.type
_entity_poly.pdbx_seq_one_letter_code
_entity_poly.pdbx_strand_id
1 'polypeptide(L)'
;PVYAEQVINSSHSLIGLQWMQRVEREDLDAHIAKMRKIYPDYQIFTVPKDQPKTFGYILENNTPVYVATDIYPRTQANLSLLGFYSSRKRFDLIFDDISTHKRANVSDKVRLLQDGYDKSIPKSGLLVYHPVFDSENKNLLGVVTGVIRSTVYFEELITKTATELEMSVRVEDLGFDASDDPFLF
;
A
#
# COMPACT_ATOMS: atom_id res chain seq x y z
N PRO A 1 -8.04 -18.31 -2.83
CA PRO A 1 -8.16 -16.85 -3.07
C PRO A 1 -8.75 -16.55 -4.47
N VAL A 2 -9.98 -17.03 -4.73
CA VAL A 2 -10.60 -16.93 -6.07
C VAL A 2 -10.88 -15.46 -6.44
N TYR A 3 -11.36 -14.66 -5.49
CA TYR A 3 -11.63 -13.24 -5.72
C TYR A 3 -10.37 -12.44 -6.08
N ALA A 4 -9.32 -12.53 -5.25
CA ALA A 4 -8.08 -11.77 -5.47
C ALA A 4 -7.41 -12.15 -6.81
N GLU A 5 -7.43 -13.43 -7.16
CA GLU A 5 -6.95 -13.92 -8.44
C GLU A 5 -7.73 -13.35 -9.62
N GLN A 6 -9.06 -13.39 -9.57
CA GLN A 6 -9.91 -12.83 -10.62
C GLN A 6 -9.68 -11.33 -10.82
N VAL A 7 -9.60 -10.57 -9.72
CA VAL A 7 -9.39 -9.12 -9.78
C VAL A 7 -8.02 -8.78 -10.37
N ILE A 8 -6.94 -9.42 -9.90
CA ILE A 8 -5.60 -9.20 -10.45
C ILE A 8 -5.53 -9.61 -11.92
N ASN A 9 -6.03 -10.79 -12.29
CA ASN A 9 -5.97 -11.27 -13.67
C ASN A 9 -6.83 -10.44 -14.65
N SER A 10 -7.80 -9.67 -14.14
CA SER A 10 -8.64 -8.78 -14.94
C SER A 10 -8.04 -7.40 -15.20
N SER A 11 -6.86 -7.09 -14.63
CA SER A 11 -6.21 -5.79 -14.74
C SER A 11 -4.73 -5.94 -15.06
N HIS A 12 -4.23 -5.23 -16.07
CA HIS A 12 -2.80 -5.25 -16.38
C HIS A 12 -1.97 -4.34 -15.45
N SER A 13 -2.61 -3.35 -14.83
CA SER A 13 -1.95 -2.35 -13.98
C SER A 13 -2.02 -2.66 -12.49
N LEU A 14 -3.05 -3.37 -12.02
CA LEU A 14 -3.16 -3.83 -10.63
C LEU A 14 -2.30 -5.09 -10.43
N ILE A 15 -1.19 -4.95 -9.71
CA ILE A 15 -0.17 -6.00 -9.55
C ILE A 15 -0.22 -6.69 -8.19
N GLY A 16 -1.03 -6.20 -7.26
CA GLY A 16 -1.14 -6.77 -5.93
C GLY A 16 -2.34 -6.27 -5.14
N LEU A 17 -2.82 -7.15 -4.26
CA LEU A 17 -3.81 -6.86 -3.23
C LEU A 17 -3.23 -7.26 -1.88
N GLN A 18 -3.33 -6.36 -0.91
CA GLN A 18 -2.81 -6.57 0.44
C GLN A 18 -3.89 -6.24 1.47
N TRP A 19 -4.02 -7.09 2.48
CA TRP A 19 -4.80 -6.79 3.67
C TRP A 19 -3.89 -6.20 4.75
N MET A 20 -4.11 -4.94 5.11
CA MET A 20 -3.43 -4.26 6.22
C MET A 20 -4.35 -4.21 7.43
N GLN A 21 -4.17 -5.16 8.33
CA GLN A 21 -4.98 -5.31 9.53
C GLN A 21 -4.57 -4.26 10.57
N ARG A 22 -5.53 -3.59 11.19
CA ARG A 22 -5.29 -2.80 12.39
C ARG A 22 -4.95 -3.73 13.56
N VAL A 23 -3.84 -3.48 14.23
CA VAL A 23 -3.40 -4.22 15.41
C VAL A 23 -2.99 -3.21 16.48
N GLU A 24 -3.62 -3.31 17.64
CA GLU A 24 -3.29 -2.49 18.81
C GLU A 24 -1.91 -2.87 19.35
N ARG A 25 -1.23 -1.91 19.99
CA ARG A 25 0.14 -2.10 20.48
C ARG A 25 0.24 -3.28 21.46
N GLU A 26 -0.76 -3.43 22.31
CA GLU A 26 -0.84 -4.44 23.35
C GLU A 26 -1.06 -5.85 22.75
N ASP A 27 -1.68 -5.93 21.58
CA ASP A 27 -2.01 -7.19 20.90
C ASP A 27 -0.92 -7.66 19.92
N LEU A 28 0.13 -6.86 19.70
CA LEU A 28 1.14 -7.15 18.67
C LEU A 28 1.86 -8.49 18.89
N ASP A 29 2.21 -8.83 20.12
CA ASP A 29 2.94 -10.08 20.40
C ASP A 29 2.06 -11.30 20.10
N ALA A 30 0.78 -11.23 20.48
CA ALA A 30 -0.21 -12.26 20.16
C ALA A 30 -0.45 -12.37 18.65
N HIS A 31 -0.51 -11.22 17.96
CA HIS A 31 -0.63 -11.16 16.50
C HIS A 31 0.56 -11.80 15.79
N ILE A 32 1.79 -11.46 16.19
CA ILE A 32 3.02 -12.05 15.65
C ILE A 32 3.04 -13.56 15.87
N ALA A 33 2.70 -14.01 17.09
CA ALA A 33 2.64 -15.44 17.41
C ALA A 33 1.61 -16.18 16.54
N LYS A 34 0.45 -15.57 16.29
CA LYS A 34 -0.58 -16.10 15.38
C LYS A 34 -0.06 -16.21 13.95
N MET A 35 0.57 -15.16 13.43
CA MET A 35 1.10 -15.14 12.06
C MET A 35 2.24 -16.14 11.86
N ARG A 36 3.09 -16.36 12.87
CA ARG A 36 4.17 -17.35 12.83
C ARG A 36 3.72 -18.80 12.71
N LYS A 37 2.46 -19.10 13.03
CA LYS A 37 1.87 -20.44 12.76
C LYS A 37 1.74 -20.73 11.27
N ILE A 38 1.66 -19.69 10.44
CA ILE A 38 1.50 -19.79 8.98
C ILE A 38 2.82 -19.44 8.28
N TYR A 39 3.51 -18.40 8.76
CA TYR A 39 4.75 -17.88 8.19
C TYR A 39 5.83 -17.85 9.29
N PRO A 40 6.64 -18.92 9.46
CA PRO A 40 7.56 -19.07 10.60
C PRO A 40 8.51 -17.88 10.82
N ASP A 41 8.98 -17.26 9.74
CA ASP A 41 9.90 -16.13 9.78
C ASP A 41 9.21 -14.76 9.91
N TYR A 42 7.89 -14.74 10.15
CA TYR A 42 7.12 -13.50 10.26
C TYR A 42 7.65 -12.61 11.38
N GLN A 43 7.93 -11.36 11.01
CA GLN A 43 8.31 -10.28 11.92
C GLN A 43 7.66 -9.00 11.41
N ILE A 44 7.21 -8.15 12.33
CA ILE A 44 6.79 -6.81 11.93
C ILE A 44 8.02 -5.96 11.61
N PHE A 45 7.88 -5.10 10.62
CA PHE A 45 8.93 -4.18 10.24
C PHE A 45 8.36 -2.93 9.58
N THR A 46 9.20 -1.91 9.49
CA THR A 46 8.88 -0.66 8.78
C THR A 46 10.09 -0.14 8.02
N VAL A 47 9.87 0.89 7.22
CA VAL A 47 10.91 1.60 6.47
C VAL A 47 10.70 3.09 6.71
N PRO A 48 11.35 3.65 7.75
CA PRO A 48 11.20 5.07 8.06
C PRO A 48 11.67 5.94 6.90
N LYS A 49 11.28 7.21 6.90
CA LYS A 49 11.70 8.15 5.85
C LYS A 49 13.23 8.21 5.84
N ASP A 50 13.82 7.94 4.67
CA ASP A 50 15.25 8.01 4.42
C ASP A 50 16.14 7.08 5.28
N GLN A 51 15.55 6.06 5.89
CA GLN A 51 16.23 5.10 6.78
C GLN A 51 16.12 3.66 6.25
N PRO A 52 17.02 2.75 6.67
CA PRO A 52 16.94 1.34 6.33
C PRO A 52 15.68 0.68 6.91
N LYS A 53 15.40 -0.55 6.44
CA LYS A 53 14.39 -1.43 7.04
C LYS A 53 14.70 -1.65 8.52
N THR A 54 13.71 -1.39 9.37
CA THR A 54 13.79 -1.55 10.83
C THR A 54 12.77 -2.58 11.29
N PHE A 55 13.21 -3.56 12.07
CA PHE A 55 12.34 -4.58 12.65
C PHE A 55 11.75 -4.13 13.98
N GLY A 56 10.56 -4.67 14.30
CA GLY A 56 9.84 -4.35 15.52
C GLY A 56 8.91 -3.14 15.38
N TYR A 57 8.27 -2.78 16.49
CA TYR A 57 7.39 -1.62 16.60
C TYR A 57 8.17 -0.38 17.03
N ILE A 58 7.99 0.74 16.33
CA ILE A 58 8.72 2.00 16.56
C ILE A 58 7.82 3.24 16.66
N LEU A 59 6.49 3.08 16.59
CA LEU A 59 5.60 4.25 16.65
C LEU A 59 5.51 4.80 18.07
N GLU A 60 5.32 6.11 18.17
CA GLU A 60 5.14 6.80 19.45
C GLU A 60 3.71 6.60 19.99
N ASN A 61 3.51 6.88 21.28
CA ASN A 61 2.19 6.97 21.92
C ASN A 61 1.31 5.70 21.88
N ASN A 62 1.92 4.51 21.75
CA ASN A 62 1.19 3.23 21.66
C ASN A 62 0.08 3.23 20.59
N THR A 63 0.32 3.91 19.46
CA THR A 63 -0.66 3.95 18.38
C THR A 63 -0.83 2.58 17.72
N PRO A 64 -2.05 2.25 17.25
CA PRO A 64 -2.25 1.04 16.47
C PRO A 64 -1.45 1.09 15.17
N VAL A 65 -1.02 -0.09 14.72
CA VAL A 65 -0.35 -0.26 13.42
C VAL A 65 -1.27 -0.95 12.44
N TYR A 66 -1.16 -0.58 11.16
CA TYR A 66 -1.80 -1.30 10.06
C TYR A 66 -0.75 -2.20 9.43
N VAL A 67 -0.84 -3.50 9.72
CA VAL A 67 0.19 -4.49 9.36
C VAL A 67 -0.27 -5.34 8.19
N ALA A 68 0.59 -5.51 7.19
CA ALA A 68 0.37 -6.42 6.08
C ALA A 68 0.28 -7.87 6.58
N THR A 69 -0.90 -8.48 6.48
CA THR A 69 -1.17 -9.82 7.05
C THR A 69 -1.60 -10.85 6.02
N ASP A 70 -2.11 -10.41 4.88
CA ASP A 70 -2.32 -11.25 3.71
C ASP A 70 -1.99 -10.47 2.45
N ILE A 71 -1.40 -11.14 1.46
CA ILE A 71 -0.98 -10.55 0.20
C ILE A 71 -1.22 -11.53 -0.93
N TYR A 72 -1.71 -11.02 -2.04
CA TYR A 72 -1.86 -11.73 -3.30
C TYR A 72 -1.32 -10.87 -4.47
N PRO A 73 -0.58 -11.44 -5.44
CA PRO A 73 -0.17 -12.84 -5.56
C PRO A 73 0.91 -13.23 -4.55
N ARG A 74 1.00 -14.53 -4.21
CA ARG A 74 1.94 -15.08 -3.22
C ARG A 74 3.33 -15.36 -3.83
N THR A 75 3.90 -14.36 -4.49
CA THR A 75 5.29 -14.42 -4.97
C THR A 75 6.26 -14.23 -3.80
N GLN A 76 7.52 -14.65 -3.95
CA GLN A 76 8.53 -14.44 -2.90
C GLN A 76 8.70 -12.96 -2.55
N ALA A 77 8.71 -12.07 -3.55
CA ALA A 77 8.80 -10.63 -3.36
C ALA A 77 7.62 -10.10 -2.53
N ASN A 78 6.40 -10.51 -2.85
CA ASN A 78 5.20 -10.07 -2.13
C ASN A 78 5.11 -10.66 -0.72
N LEU A 79 5.42 -11.95 -0.54
CA LEU A 79 5.44 -12.58 0.78
C LEU A 79 6.48 -11.95 1.71
N SER A 80 7.59 -11.42 1.16
CA SER A 80 8.59 -10.69 1.94
C SER A 80 8.07 -9.38 2.57
N LEU A 81 6.90 -8.90 2.12
CA LEU A 81 6.23 -7.71 2.65
C LEU A 81 5.29 -8.02 3.81
N LEU A 82 5.00 -9.29 4.11
CA LEU A 82 4.19 -9.64 5.28
C LEU A 82 4.87 -9.12 6.55
N GLY A 83 4.09 -8.48 7.42
CA GLY A 83 4.59 -7.79 8.61
C GLY A 83 4.97 -6.33 8.38
N PHE A 84 4.98 -5.84 7.14
CA PHE A 84 5.19 -4.42 6.87
C PHE A 84 4.07 -3.57 7.47
N TYR A 85 4.44 -2.50 8.15
CA TYR A 85 3.58 -1.36 8.45
C TYR A 85 4.34 -0.07 8.11
N SER A 86 3.63 0.98 7.74
CA SER A 86 4.27 2.28 7.47
C SER A 86 4.38 3.11 8.75
N SER A 87 5.58 3.63 9.03
CA SER A 87 5.83 4.58 10.13
C SER A 87 5.91 6.03 9.66
N ARG A 88 5.45 6.32 8.43
CA ARG A 88 5.61 7.62 7.79
C ARG A 88 4.37 8.48 8.02
N LYS A 89 4.58 9.76 8.35
CA LYS A 89 3.49 10.72 8.62
C LYS A 89 2.46 10.84 7.50
N ARG A 90 2.88 10.69 6.23
CA ARG A 90 1.96 10.70 5.08
C ARG A 90 0.94 9.58 5.15
N PHE A 91 1.34 8.42 5.66
CA PHE A 91 0.43 7.31 5.87
C PHE A 91 -0.62 7.68 6.93
N ASP A 92 -0.22 8.31 8.04
CA ASP A 92 -1.16 8.78 9.06
C ASP A 92 -2.23 9.71 8.46
N LEU A 93 -1.84 10.65 7.58
CA LEU A 93 -2.79 11.55 6.91
C LEU A 93 -3.83 10.81 6.06
N ILE A 94 -3.43 9.70 5.43
CA ILE A 94 -4.34 8.84 4.66
C ILE A 94 -5.35 8.18 5.61
N PHE A 95 -4.91 7.67 6.77
CA PHE A 95 -5.81 7.05 7.75
C PHE A 95 -6.71 8.07 8.45
N ASP A 96 -6.21 9.29 8.68
CA ASP A 96 -7.01 10.38 9.24
C ASP A 96 -8.15 10.74 8.28
N ASP A 97 -7.89 10.87 6.96
CA ASP A 97 -8.92 11.10 5.95
C ASP A 97 -9.90 9.92 5.85
N ILE A 98 -9.39 8.69 5.81
CA ILE A 98 -10.21 7.47 5.76
C ILE A 98 -11.13 7.36 6.98
N SER A 99 -10.60 7.60 8.18
CA SER A 99 -11.35 7.47 9.42
C SER A 99 -12.41 8.57 9.56
N THR A 100 -12.12 9.77 9.06
CA THR A 100 -13.03 10.92 9.11
C THR A 100 -14.13 10.82 8.05
N HIS A 101 -13.79 10.49 6.81
CA HIS A 101 -14.69 10.57 5.67
C HIS A 101 -15.23 9.21 5.19
N LYS A 102 -14.71 8.09 5.73
CA LYS A 102 -15.14 6.71 5.43
C LYS A 102 -15.12 6.37 3.93
N ARG A 103 -14.16 6.94 3.19
CA ARG A 103 -14.01 6.76 1.75
C ARG A 103 -12.67 6.15 1.40
N ALA A 104 -12.57 5.60 0.20
CA ALA A 104 -11.28 5.16 -0.34
C ALA A 104 -10.35 6.36 -0.57
N ASN A 105 -9.05 6.11 -0.48
CA ASN A 105 -8.01 7.12 -0.66
C ASN A 105 -6.92 6.57 -1.61
N VAL A 106 -6.21 7.45 -2.31
CA VAL A 106 -5.14 7.10 -3.25
C VAL A 106 -3.87 7.82 -2.83
N SER A 107 -2.76 7.10 -2.74
CA SER A 107 -1.47 7.73 -2.46
C SER A 107 -0.99 8.59 -3.62
N ASP A 108 -0.12 9.55 -3.33
CA ASP A 108 0.81 10.09 -4.31
C ASP A 108 1.70 8.97 -4.88
N LYS A 109 2.51 9.29 -5.88
CA LYS A 109 3.48 8.35 -6.45
C LYS A 109 4.43 7.78 -5.37
N VAL A 110 4.54 6.46 -5.30
CA VAL A 110 5.41 5.76 -4.35
C VAL A 110 6.38 4.80 -5.03
N ARG A 111 7.47 4.50 -4.31
CA ARG A 111 8.32 3.34 -4.60
C ARG A 111 7.68 2.09 -4.03
N LEU A 112 7.54 1.06 -4.84
CA LEU A 112 6.99 -0.21 -4.40
C LEU A 112 8.06 -1.05 -3.72
N LEU A 113 7.81 -1.46 -2.48
CA LEU A 113 8.78 -2.19 -1.67
C LEU A 113 9.11 -3.59 -2.23
N GLN A 114 8.19 -4.17 -3.01
CA GLN A 114 8.41 -5.44 -3.71
C GLN A 114 9.52 -5.35 -4.78
N ASP A 115 9.84 -4.14 -5.27
CA ASP A 115 10.94 -3.93 -6.22
C ASP A 115 12.28 -3.68 -5.51
N GLY A 116 12.23 -3.37 -4.22
CA GLY A 116 13.37 -3.10 -3.37
C GLY A 116 13.21 -1.84 -2.52
N TYR A 117 14.15 -1.68 -1.59
CA TYR A 117 14.17 -0.58 -0.60
C TYR A 117 15.07 0.59 -1.00
N ASP A 118 15.90 0.41 -2.04
CA ASP A 118 16.88 1.40 -2.47
C ASP A 118 16.21 2.67 -3.02
N LYS A 119 16.78 3.83 -2.68
CA LYS A 119 16.37 5.14 -3.20
C LYS A 119 16.62 5.31 -4.70
N SER A 120 17.53 4.52 -5.28
CA SER A 120 17.79 4.52 -6.72
C SER A 120 16.63 3.98 -7.54
N ILE A 121 15.76 3.15 -6.95
CA ILE A 121 14.58 2.61 -7.64
C ILE A 121 13.58 3.75 -7.87
N PRO A 122 13.08 3.95 -9.10
CA PRO A 122 12.12 5.01 -9.38
C PRO A 122 10.79 4.76 -8.67
N LYS A 123 10.09 5.84 -8.31
CA LYS A 123 8.70 5.74 -7.89
C LYS A 123 7.89 5.32 -9.12
N SER A 124 7.10 4.26 -9.02
CA SER A 124 6.33 3.68 -10.14
C SER A 124 4.99 3.10 -9.70
N GLY A 125 4.65 3.31 -8.42
CA GLY A 125 3.49 2.74 -7.77
C GLY A 125 2.48 3.82 -7.40
N LEU A 126 1.21 3.44 -7.45
CA LEU A 126 0.11 4.10 -6.74
C LEU A 126 -0.55 3.07 -5.83
N LEU A 127 -0.93 3.50 -4.63
CA LEU A 127 -1.61 2.66 -3.66
C LEU A 127 -3.04 3.16 -3.49
N VAL A 128 -4.01 2.26 -3.71
CA VAL A 128 -5.43 2.53 -3.45
C VAL A 128 -5.81 1.88 -2.13
N TYR A 129 -6.24 2.66 -1.16
CA TYR A 129 -6.65 2.20 0.15
C TYR A 129 -8.16 2.16 0.23
N HIS A 130 -8.72 0.96 0.36
CA HIS A 130 -10.13 0.76 0.59
C HIS A 130 -10.38 0.38 2.06
N PRO A 131 -11.07 1.21 2.84
CA PRO A 131 -11.30 0.90 4.25
C PRO A 131 -12.25 -0.27 4.45
N VAL A 132 -12.04 -0.97 5.56
CA VAL A 132 -12.93 -2.02 6.06
C VAL A 132 -13.25 -1.69 7.50
N PHE A 133 -14.52 -1.38 7.75
CA PHE A 133 -15.03 -1.10 9.08
C PHE A 133 -15.71 -2.34 9.68
N ASP A 134 -15.93 -2.30 10.99
CA ASP A 134 -16.81 -3.25 11.66
C ASP A 134 -18.25 -3.15 11.16
N SER A 135 -19.10 -4.09 11.58
CA SER A 135 -20.52 -4.15 11.17
C SER A 135 -21.32 -2.90 11.53
N GLU A 136 -20.85 -2.12 12.53
CA GLU A 136 -21.49 -0.87 12.94
C GLU A 136 -20.96 0.36 12.18
N ASN A 137 -19.99 0.18 11.27
CA ASN A 137 -19.26 1.24 10.58
C ASN A 137 -18.63 2.27 11.54
N LYS A 138 -18.24 1.85 12.75
CA LYS A 138 -17.65 2.71 13.78
C LYS A 138 -16.15 2.56 13.85
N ASN A 139 -15.66 1.32 13.83
CA ASN A 139 -14.25 1.05 14.03
C ASN A 139 -13.60 0.58 12.72
N LEU A 140 -12.52 1.23 12.32
CA LEU A 140 -11.71 0.79 11.19
C LEU A 140 -10.94 -0.47 11.60
N LEU A 141 -11.22 -1.60 10.93
CA LEU A 141 -10.56 -2.90 11.16
C LEU A 141 -9.25 -3.02 10.38
N GLY A 142 -9.10 -2.24 9.32
CA GLY A 142 -7.95 -2.25 8.44
C GLY A 142 -8.28 -1.69 7.07
N VAL A 143 -7.35 -1.84 6.14
CA VAL A 143 -7.52 -1.42 4.74
C VAL A 143 -7.12 -2.54 3.80
N VAL A 144 -7.88 -2.69 2.72
CA VAL A 144 -7.43 -3.42 1.54
C VAL A 144 -6.65 -2.45 0.68
N THR A 145 -5.38 -2.75 0.42
CA THR A 145 -4.51 -1.95 -0.43
C THR A 145 -4.38 -2.60 -1.80
N GLY A 146 -4.82 -1.90 -2.84
CA GLY A 146 -4.52 -2.20 -4.23
C GLY A 146 -3.21 -1.55 -4.65
N VAL A 147 -2.32 -2.33 -5.25
CA VAL A 147 -1.00 -1.87 -5.73
C VAL A 147 -1.06 -1.73 -7.24
N ILE A 148 -0.89 -0.51 -7.75
CA ILE A 148 -1.00 -0.19 -9.18
C ILE A 148 0.37 0.23 -9.73
N ARG A 149 0.76 -0.31 -10.89
CA ARG A 149 1.84 0.24 -11.72
C ARG A 149 1.34 1.48 -12.43
N SER A 150 1.83 2.65 -12.01
CA SER A 150 1.33 3.93 -12.52
C SER A 150 1.56 4.08 -14.02
N THR A 151 2.74 3.69 -14.52
CA THR A 151 3.07 3.75 -15.96
C THR A 151 2.08 2.95 -16.78
N VAL A 152 1.88 1.68 -16.44
CA VAL A 152 0.96 0.78 -17.16
C VAL A 152 -0.47 1.31 -17.10
N TYR A 153 -0.90 1.82 -15.95
CA TYR A 153 -2.24 2.40 -15.78
C TYR A 153 -2.48 3.59 -16.72
N PHE A 154 -1.56 4.56 -16.75
CA PHE A 154 -1.70 5.76 -17.58
C PHE A 154 -1.50 5.47 -19.07
N GLU A 155 -0.58 4.57 -19.43
CA GLU A 155 -0.42 4.09 -20.80
C GLU A 155 -1.72 3.49 -21.33
N GLU A 156 -2.39 2.64 -20.55
CA GLU A 156 -3.69 2.07 -20.95
C GLU A 156 -4.78 3.12 -21.07
N LEU A 157 -4.83 4.07 -20.14
CA LEU A 157 -5.80 5.15 -20.15
C LEU A 157 -5.64 6.02 -21.41
N ILE A 158 -4.41 6.38 -21.75
CA ILE A 158 -4.09 7.15 -22.95
C ILE A 158 -4.41 6.32 -24.19
N THR A 159 -3.96 5.07 -24.28
CA THR A 159 -4.21 4.20 -25.44
C THR A 159 -5.70 4.02 -25.73
N LYS A 160 -6.54 3.92 -24.69
CA LYS A 160 -8.00 3.84 -24.83
C LYS A 160 -8.66 5.15 -25.26
N THR A 161 -8.03 6.29 -24.99
CA THR A 161 -8.62 7.63 -25.19
C THR A 161 -8.07 8.34 -26.44
N ALA A 162 -6.82 8.09 -26.81
CA ALA A 162 -6.06 8.84 -27.81
C ALA A 162 -5.87 8.09 -29.14
N THR A 163 -6.61 7.00 -29.38
CA THR A 163 -6.46 6.13 -30.55
C THR A 163 -6.58 6.84 -31.92
N GLU A 164 -6.99 8.12 -31.98
CA GLU A 164 -7.13 8.87 -33.24
C GLU A 164 -6.47 10.28 -33.25
N LEU A 165 -5.68 10.66 -32.23
CA LEU A 165 -5.08 12.00 -32.15
C LEU A 165 -3.59 11.94 -31.81
N GLU A 166 -2.75 12.62 -32.61
CA GLU A 166 -1.35 12.89 -32.26
C GLU A 166 -1.31 13.86 -31.07
N MET A 167 -1.33 13.34 -29.85
CA MET A 167 -1.30 14.12 -28.61
C MET A 167 -0.12 13.71 -27.74
N SER A 168 0.51 14.70 -27.10
CA SER A 168 1.41 14.49 -25.98
C SER A 168 0.64 14.77 -24.69
N VAL A 169 0.59 13.80 -23.79
CA VAL A 169 -0.13 13.87 -22.51
C VAL A 169 0.90 13.86 -21.39
N ARG A 170 0.74 14.75 -20.41
CA ARG A 170 1.53 14.78 -19.18
C ARG A 170 0.61 14.86 -17.97
N VAL A 171 0.72 13.90 -17.08
CA VAL A 171 -0.02 13.83 -15.82
C VAL A 171 0.86 14.41 -14.70
N GLU A 172 0.31 15.35 -13.94
CA GLU A 172 0.99 16.00 -12.82
C GLU A 172 0.25 15.72 -11.50
N ASP A 173 0.97 15.17 -10.53
CA ASP A 173 0.55 15.01 -9.14
C ASP A 173 0.76 16.34 -8.42
N LEU A 174 -0.32 16.89 -7.85
CA LEU A 174 -0.30 18.14 -7.07
C LEU A 174 -0.44 17.88 -5.56
N GLY A 175 -0.27 16.62 -5.13
CA GLY A 175 -0.35 16.17 -3.76
C GLY A 175 0.86 16.52 -2.89
N PHE A 176 0.94 15.90 -1.71
CA PHE A 176 1.93 16.24 -0.68
C PHE A 176 3.34 15.73 -1.08
N ASP A 177 4.38 16.58 -0.97
CA ASP A 177 5.70 16.43 -1.62
C ASP A 177 5.66 16.09 -3.13
N ALA A 178 4.66 16.57 -3.87
CA ALA A 178 4.67 16.53 -5.33
C ALA A 178 5.97 17.10 -5.93
N SER A 179 6.64 18.02 -5.23
CA SER A 179 7.90 18.65 -5.66
C SER A 179 9.04 17.68 -6.01
N ASP A 180 9.05 16.45 -5.46
CA ASP A 180 10.14 15.50 -5.70
C ASP A 180 9.99 14.72 -7.02
N ASP A 181 8.75 14.39 -7.41
CA ASP A 181 8.45 13.63 -8.63
C ASP A 181 6.98 13.92 -9.04
N PRO A 182 6.70 15.15 -9.51
CA PRO A 182 5.33 15.58 -9.79
C PRO A 182 4.78 14.91 -11.05
N PHE A 183 5.64 14.37 -11.92
CA PHE A 183 5.21 13.84 -13.20
C PHE A 183 4.93 12.34 -13.14
N LEU A 184 3.74 11.99 -13.61
CA LEU A 184 3.19 10.64 -13.66
C LEU A 184 3.09 10.12 -15.10
N PHE A 185 3.94 10.64 -16.01
CA PHE A 185 3.99 10.47 -17.47
C PHE A 185 3.18 11.52 -18.23
#